data_AF-A0A350LWJ0-F1
#
_entry.id   AF-A0A350LWJ0-F1
#
_cell.length_a   1.000
_cell.length_b   1.000
_cell.length_c   1.000
_cell.angle_alpha   90.00
_cell.angle_beta   90.00
_cell.angle_gamma   90.00
#
_symmetry.space_group_name_H-M   'P 1'
#
loop_
_entity.id
_entity.type
_entity.pdbx_description
1 polymer ?
#
loop_
_entity_poly.entity_id
_entity_poly.type
_entity_poly.pdbx_seq_one_letter_code
_entity_poly.pdbx_strand_id
1 'polypeptide(L)'
;IRAMGAYFIRRRSRGALYRRVLARYVGLATDGGVTQAVFPEGGLSLTGMLQPPKMGLLKYLVEERSPDARDVVFVPVALNYDRVFEDRLLVAAAEKGARRFPARISVVARFVLWQVWLRLRGRYHRHGYAAVSFGAPLSLAAFERDDPGGGVEKLAETLMARIGAEVPVLPVPLVARALICAGGTLDRAALDTAVAGMLAQVPRAMPRPEEDDEDGAAAVARFGLRALTDRGIVSQEDNQVQIVPRERAMVRYYAASIAHLFRECSED
;
A
#
# COMPACT_ATOMS: atom_id res chain seq x y z
N ILE A 1 -0.67 -21.55 -6.86
CA ILE A 1 -0.85 -21.13 -5.44
C ILE A 1 -0.19 -22.10 -4.46
N ARG A 2 -0.64 -23.37 -4.32
CA ARG A 2 0.05 -24.35 -3.44
C ARG A 2 1.51 -24.64 -3.84
N ALA A 3 1.80 -24.66 -5.14
CA ALA A 3 3.17 -24.81 -5.66
C ALA A 3 4.11 -23.63 -5.33
N MET A 4 3.59 -22.50 -4.83
CA MET A 4 4.37 -21.33 -4.42
C MET A 4 4.60 -21.27 -2.90
N GLY A 5 4.33 -22.36 -2.18
CA GLY A 5 4.46 -22.40 -0.71
C GLY A 5 3.34 -21.68 0.05
N ALA A 6 2.29 -21.21 -0.64
CA ALA A 6 1.17 -20.51 0.00
C ALA A 6 0.23 -21.49 0.73
N TYR A 7 -0.08 -21.20 1.99
CA TYR A 7 -1.02 -21.94 2.82
C TYR A 7 -2.23 -21.08 3.22
N PHE A 8 -3.39 -21.71 3.40
CA PHE A 8 -4.65 -21.03 3.71
C PHE A 8 -4.89 -20.96 5.22
N ILE A 9 -5.12 -19.74 5.73
CA ILE A 9 -5.42 -19.50 7.15
C ILE A 9 -6.90 -19.21 7.33
N ARG A 10 -7.55 -19.97 8.22
CA ARG A 10 -8.97 -19.81 8.54
C ARG A 10 -9.15 -18.74 9.62
N ARG A 11 -9.51 -17.53 9.20
CA ARG A 11 -9.66 -16.33 10.06
C ARG A 11 -10.64 -16.49 11.24
N ARG A 12 -11.64 -17.37 11.15
CA ARG A 12 -12.64 -17.63 12.20
C ARG A 12 -12.50 -19.03 12.84
N SER A 13 -11.28 -19.55 12.94
CA SER A 13 -11.04 -20.83 13.61
C SER A 13 -10.81 -20.62 15.11
N ARG A 14 -11.66 -21.21 15.95
CA ARG A 14 -11.54 -21.17 17.43
C ARG A 14 -10.89 -22.44 18.02
N GLY A 15 -10.62 -23.47 17.21
CA GLY A 15 -10.09 -24.73 17.71
C GLY A 15 -8.61 -24.65 18.11
N ALA A 16 -8.28 -25.06 19.33
CA ALA A 16 -6.90 -25.13 19.83
C ALA A 16 -6.03 -26.05 18.95
N LEU A 17 -6.57 -27.19 18.52
CA LEU A 17 -5.89 -28.12 17.61
C LEU A 17 -5.48 -27.44 16.29
N TYR A 18 -6.39 -26.68 15.67
CA TYR A 18 -6.07 -25.96 14.44
C TYR A 18 -4.92 -24.98 14.64
N ARG A 19 -4.93 -24.22 15.74
CA ARG A 19 -3.86 -23.27 16.04
C ARG A 19 -2.52 -23.97 16.27
N ARG A 20 -2.50 -25.07 17.01
CA ARG A 20 -1.26 -25.81 17.27
C ARG A 20 -0.70 -26.47 16.01
N VAL A 21 -1.56 -27.03 15.15
CA VAL A 21 -1.14 -27.59 13.86
C VAL A 21 -0.61 -26.49 12.94
N LEU A 22 -1.30 -25.35 12.85
CA LEU A 22 -0.83 -24.21 12.07
C LEU A 22 0.51 -23.69 12.59
N ALA A 23 0.66 -23.52 13.90
CA ALA A 23 1.88 -23.05 14.53
C ALA A 23 3.06 -23.98 14.20
N ARG A 24 2.89 -25.31 14.40
CA ARG A 24 3.94 -26.28 14.09
C ARG A 24 4.26 -26.34 12.60
N TYR A 25 3.27 -26.21 11.73
CA TYR A 25 3.49 -26.16 10.28
C TYR A 25 4.35 -24.95 9.88
N VAL A 26 4.05 -23.77 10.42
CA VAL A 26 4.85 -22.56 10.17
C VAL A 26 6.27 -22.71 10.70
N GLY A 27 6.44 -23.24 11.91
CA GLY A 27 7.77 -23.53 12.47
C GLY A 27 8.59 -24.47 11.58
N LEU A 28 8.02 -25.60 11.17
CA LEU A 28 8.68 -26.57 10.28
C LEU A 28 9.05 -25.96 8.91
N ALA A 29 8.17 -25.16 8.32
CA ALA A 29 8.46 -24.48 7.06
C ALA A 29 9.62 -23.47 7.21
N THR A 30 9.66 -22.75 8.33
CA THR A 30 10.68 -21.74 8.64
C THR A 30 12.03 -22.40 8.89
N ASP A 31 12.09 -23.41 9.76
CA ASP A 31 13.32 -24.16 10.05
C ASP A 31 13.84 -24.90 8.80
N GLY A 32 12.93 -25.40 7.95
CA GLY A 32 13.25 -26.00 6.66
C GLY A 32 13.75 -25.00 5.60
N GLY A 33 13.81 -23.71 5.91
CA GLY A 33 14.33 -22.68 5.02
C GLY A 33 13.39 -22.28 3.88
N VAL A 34 12.10 -22.59 3.98
CA VAL A 34 11.10 -22.19 2.98
C VAL A 34 10.90 -20.68 3.05
N THR A 35 11.08 -20.00 1.91
CA THR A 35 10.79 -18.57 1.81
C THR A 35 9.29 -18.33 1.90
N GLN A 36 8.88 -17.47 2.83
CA GLN A 36 7.47 -17.18 3.12
C GLN A 36 7.21 -15.69 2.97
N ALA A 37 6.13 -15.34 2.27
CA ALA A 37 5.63 -13.97 2.21
C ALA A 37 4.40 -13.84 3.12
N VAL A 38 4.42 -12.87 4.02
CA VAL A 38 3.33 -12.60 4.97
C VAL A 38 2.93 -11.14 4.91
N PHE A 39 1.62 -10.90 5.02
CA PHE A 39 1.07 -9.55 5.17
C PHE A 39 0.77 -9.34 6.65
N PRO A 40 1.57 -8.56 7.40
CA PRO A 40 1.43 -8.42 8.84
C PRO A 40 0.05 -7.88 9.22
N GLU A 41 -0.58 -7.04 8.39
CA GLU A 41 -1.92 -6.49 8.62
C GLU A 41 -3.06 -7.53 8.52
N GLY A 42 -2.84 -8.63 7.79
CA GLY A 42 -3.81 -9.71 7.63
C GLY A 42 -5.00 -9.42 6.70
N GLY A 43 -4.95 -8.33 5.92
CA GLY A 43 -6.01 -7.94 4.98
C GLY A 43 -5.54 -6.91 3.94
N LEU A 44 -6.42 -6.58 3.00
CA LEU A 44 -6.22 -5.45 2.10
C LEU A 44 -6.46 -4.15 2.86
N SER A 45 -5.69 -3.10 2.55
CA SER A 45 -5.95 -1.77 3.10
C SER A 45 -7.23 -1.21 2.48
N LEU A 46 -8.18 -0.88 3.35
CA LEU A 46 -9.48 -0.32 2.97
C LEU A 46 -9.47 1.21 2.97
N THR A 47 -8.57 1.82 3.74
CA THR A 47 -8.46 3.28 3.93
C THR A 47 -7.21 3.85 3.28
N GLY A 48 -6.32 3.02 2.74
CA GLY A 48 -5.02 3.44 2.22
C GLY A 48 -3.93 3.47 3.30
N MET A 49 -4.30 3.66 4.57
CA MET A 49 -3.35 3.68 5.68
C MET A 49 -2.79 2.29 6.01
N LEU A 50 -1.55 2.28 6.51
CA LEU A 50 -0.97 1.13 7.20
C LEU A 50 -1.84 0.75 8.42
N GLN A 51 -2.09 -0.54 8.58
CA GLN A 51 -2.91 -1.06 9.68
C GLN A 51 -2.05 -1.68 10.78
N PRO A 52 -2.55 -1.77 12.01
CA PRO A 52 -1.82 -2.44 13.08
C PRO A 52 -1.54 -3.92 12.72
N PRO A 53 -0.34 -4.43 13.04
CA PRO A 53 0.05 -5.79 12.69
C PRO A 53 -0.74 -6.84 13.47
N LYS A 54 -0.84 -8.04 12.90
CA LYS A 54 -1.40 -9.23 13.52
C LYS A 54 -0.27 -10.10 14.04
N MET A 55 -0.20 -10.21 15.36
CA MET A 55 0.87 -10.91 16.07
C MET A 55 0.90 -12.42 15.84
N GLY A 56 -0.22 -13.04 15.48
CA GLY A 56 -0.36 -14.49 15.48
C GLY A 56 0.65 -15.25 14.62
N LEU A 57 0.86 -14.80 13.37
CA LEU A 57 1.85 -15.45 12.48
C LEU A 57 3.29 -15.16 12.90
N LEU A 58 3.58 -13.93 13.31
CA LEU A 58 4.92 -13.55 13.80
C LEU A 58 5.30 -14.37 15.03
N LYS A 59 4.34 -14.61 15.92
CA LYS A 59 4.52 -15.47 17.10
C LYS A 59 4.94 -16.89 16.70
N TYR A 60 4.29 -17.47 15.70
CA TYR A 60 4.67 -18.81 15.21
C TYR A 60 6.04 -18.82 14.52
N LEU A 61 6.40 -17.74 13.82
CA LEU A 61 7.72 -17.61 13.19
C LEU A 61 8.86 -17.51 14.20
N VAL A 62 8.61 -16.96 15.40
CA VAL A 62 9.63 -16.79 16.46
C VAL A 62 9.64 -17.97 17.42
N GLU A 63 8.47 -18.43 17.90
CA GLU A 63 8.39 -19.38 19.02
C GLU A 63 8.40 -20.86 18.62
N GLU A 64 8.02 -21.23 17.39
CA GLU A 64 7.92 -22.64 16.97
C GLU A 64 9.23 -23.18 16.36
N ARG A 65 10.33 -22.48 16.66
CA ARG A 65 11.66 -22.74 16.11
C ARG A 65 12.42 -23.80 16.92
N SER A 66 13.21 -24.59 16.22
CA SER A 66 14.12 -25.55 16.86
C SER A 66 15.36 -24.83 17.41
N PRO A 67 15.96 -25.28 18.54
CA PRO A 67 17.13 -24.62 19.14
C PRO A 67 18.32 -24.46 18.19
N ASP A 68 18.53 -25.44 17.31
CA ASP A 68 19.64 -25.46 16.33
C ASP A 68 19.24 -24.91 14.95
N ALA A 69 18.11 -24.22 14.84
CA ALA A 69 17.61 -23.76 13.56
C ALA A 69 18.35 -22.50 13.03
N ARG A 70 18.57 -22.46 11.71
CA ARG A 70 19.16 -21.34 10.96
C ARG A 70 18.52 -20.00 11.25
N ASP A 71 19.26 -18.90 11.31
CA ASP A 71 18.66 -17.58 11.57
C ASP A 71 17.55 -17.21 10.56
N VAL A 72 16.54 -16.48 11.06
CA VAL A 72 15.41 -15.99 10.27
C VAL A 72 15.67 -14.53 9.96
N VAL A 73 15.64 -14.20 8.67
CA VAL A 73 15.82 -12.83 8.20
C VAL A 73 14.50 -12.33 7.62
N PHE A 74 13.97 -11.27 8.20
CA PHE A 74 12.81 -10.55 7.67
C PHE A 74 13.26 -9.51 6.66
N VAL A 75 12.67 -9.53 5.47
CA VAL A 75 12.91 -8.50 4.44
C VAL A 75 11.65 -7.63 4.36
N PRO A 76 11.69 -6.36 4.82
CA PRO A 76 10.56 -5.44 4.67
C PRO A 76 10.27 -5.20 3.20
N VAL A 77 9.02 -5.39 2.78
CA VAL A 77 8.57 -5.11 1.41
C VAL A 77 7.37 -4.19 1.48
N ALA A 78 7.46 -3.05 0.78
CA ALA A 78 6.39 -2.07 0.70
C ALA A 78 5.93 -1.91 -0.74
N LEU A 79 4.61 -1.79 -0.93
CA LEU A 79 3.95 -1.70 -2.23
C LEU A 79 3.05 -0.48 -2.25
N ASN A 80 3.07 0.28 -3.34
CA ASN A 80 2.11 1.36 -3.57
C ASN A 80 1.66 1.41 -5.05
N TYR A 81 0.49 2.01 -5.29
CA TYR A 81 -0.17 2.04 -6.60
C TYR A 81 -0.78 3.41 -6.90
N ASP A 82 -0.57 3.95 -8.10
CA ASP A 82 -1.32 5.10 -8.61
C ASP A 82 -2.78 4.75 -8.94
N ARG A 83 -3.01 3.46 -9.20
CA ARG A 83 -4.31 2.94 -9.56
C ARG A 83 -4.48 1.52 -9.04
N VAL A 84 -5.40 1.37 -8.09
CA VAL A 84 -5.91 0.04 -7.71
C VAL A 84 -7.19 -0.19 -8.49
N PHE A 85 -7.26 -1.25 -9.30
CA PHE A 85 -8.41 -1.53 -10.17
C PHE A 85 -9.71 -1.72 -9.37
N GLU A 86 -9.61 -2.13 -8.11
CA GLU A 86 -10.71 -2.34 -7.17
C GLU A 86 -10.92 -1.19 -6.17
N ASP A 87 -10.27 -0.04 -6.32
CA ASP A 87 -10.32 1.03 -5.31
C ASP A 87 -11.73 1.51 -4.97
N ARG A 88 -12.60 1.73 -5.95
CA ARG A 88 -14.00 2.14 -5.73
C ARG A 88 -14.77 1.10 -4.92
N LEU A 89 -14.43 -0.18 -5.07
CA LEU A 89 -15.01 -1.27 -4.28
C LEU A 89 -14.41 -1.31 -2.87
N LEU A 90 -13.11 -1.05 -2.71
CA LEU A 90 -12.43 -0.99 -1.41
C LEU A 90 -12.95 0.17 -0.56
N VAL A 91 -13.05 1.37 -1.14
CA VAL A 91 -13.59 2.57 -0.48
C VAL A 91 -15.07 2.34 -0.12
N ALA A 92 -15.89 1.85 -1.06
CA ALA A 92 -17.29 1.54 -0.76
C ALA A 92 -17.45 0.43 0.30
N ALA A 93 -16.50 -0.51 0.41
CA ALA A 93 -16.49 -1.53 1.45
C ALA A 93 -16.07 -0.97 2.82
N ALA A 94 -15.18 0.03 2.84
CA ALA A 94 -14.83 0.78 4.05
C ALA A 94 -16.04 1.55 4.59
N GLU A 95 -16.75 2.29 3.73
CA GLU A 95 -17.96 3.06 4.09
C GLU A 95 -19.10 2.16 4.59
N LYS A 96 -19.22 0.95 4.06
CA LYS A 96 -20.30 0.00 4.41
C LYS A 96 -19.93 -0.95 5.55
N GLY A 97 -18.71 -0.90 6.09
CA GLY A 97 -18.23 -1.79 7.16
C GLY A 97 -18.21 -3.30 6.81
N ALA A 98 -18.43 -3.66 5.54
CA ALA A 98 -18.64 -5.03 5.11
C ALA A 98 -17.41 -5.56 4.35
N ARG A 99 -16.61 -6.42 5.01
CA ARG A 99 -15.40 -7.07 4.44
C ARG A 99 -15.68 -8.17 3.40
N ARG A 100 -16.85 -8.17 2.75
CA ARG A 100 -17.16 -9.14 1.69
C ARG A 100 -16.92 -8.48 0.35
N PHE A 101 -16.03 -9.06 -0.43
CA PHE A 101 -15.77 -8.76 -1.84
C PHE A 101 -16.83 -9.48 -2.69
N PRO A 102 -17.85 -8.80 -3.25
CA PRO A 102 -18.62 -9.37 -4.34
C PRO A 102 -17.90 -8.99 -5.63
N ALA A 103 -16.86 -9.72 -6.02
CA ALA A 103 -16.29 -9.58 -7.36
C ALA A 103 -17.33 -10.09 -8.37
N ARG A 104 -18.24 -9.21 -8.79
CA ARG A 104 -19.23 -9.52 -9.84
C ARG A 104 -18.47 -9.59 -11.17
N ILE A 105 -18.33 -10.80 -11.71
CA ILE A 105 -17.66 -11.09 -12.99
C ILE A 105 -18.15 -10.17 -14.13
N SER A 106 -19.41 -9.75 -14.09
CA SER A 106 -19.99 -8.80 -15.05
C SER A 106 -19.35 -7.40 -15.04
N VAL A 107 -18.84 -6.94 -13.89
CA VAL A 107 -18.12 -5.66 -13.77
C VAL A 107 -16.75 -5.77 -14.43
N VAL A 108 -16.06 -6.89 -14.24
CA VAL A 108 -14.77 -7.19 -14.88
C VAL A 108 -14.94 -7.30 -16.41
N ALA A 109 -15.97 -8.01 -16.88
CA ALA A 109 -16.25 -8.16 -18.31
C ALA A 109 -16.53 -6.82 -19.01
N ARG A 110 -17.39 -5.97 -18.43
CA ARG A 110 -17.67 -4.63 -18.95
C ARG A 110 -16.41 -3.75 -18.97
N PHE A 111 -15.57 -3.87 -17.94
CA PHE A 111 -14.30 -3.15 -17.87
C PHE A 111 -13.34 -3.58 -18.98
N VAL A 112 -13.17 -4.89 -19.21
CA VAL A 112 -12.34 -5.43 -20.30
C VAL A 112 -12.85 -4.95 -21.66
N LEU A 113 -14.17 -4.98 -21.88
CA LEU A 113 -14.77 -4.53 -23.14
C LEU A 113 -14.54 -3.02 -23.40
N TRP A 114 -14.66 -2.21 -22.35
CA TRP A 114 -14.37 -0.78 -22.40
C TRP A 114 -12.88 -0.50 -22.65
N GLN A 115 -11.97 -1.29 -22.06
CA GLN A 115 -10.53 -1.19 -22.31
C GLN A 115 -10.16 -1.52 -23.76
N VAL A 116 -10.73 -2.59 -24.32
CA VAL A 116 -10.56 -2.95 -25.74
C VAL A 116 -11.05 -1.80 -26.63
N TRP A 117 -12.19 -1.19 -26.29
CA TRP A 117 -12.74 -0.06 -27.03
C TRP A 117 -11.88 1.22 -26.93
N LEU A 118 -11.33 1.53 -25.75
CA LEU A 118 -10.38 2.65 -25.58
C LEU A 118 -9.08 2.41 -26.36
N ARG A 119 -8.58 1.17 -26.39
CA ARG A 119 -7.41 0.75 -27.17
C ARG A 119 -7.65 0.92 -28.67
N LEU A 120 -8.84 0.54 -29.15
CA LEU A 120 -9.26 0.73 -30.54
C LEU A 120 -9.40 2.21 -30.93
N ARG A 121 -9.77 3.09 -29.98
CA ARG A 121 -9.87 4.55 -30.23
C ARG A 121 -8.54 5.31 -30.08
N GLY A 122 -7.42 4.62 -29.85
CA GLY A 122 -6.11 5.27 -29.66
C GLY A 122 -6.00 6.11 -28.39
N ARG A 123 -6.96 6.00 -27.45
CA ARG A 123 -6.97 6.72 -26.17
C ARG A 123 -6.44 5.85 -25.02
N TYR A 124 -5.55 4.92 -25.35
CA TYR A 124 -4.92 4.08 -24.36
C TYR A 124 -3.79 4.86 -23.68
N HIS A 125 -3.97 5.20 -22.42
CA HIS A 125 -2.96 5.84 -21.58
C HIS A 125 -2.46 4.84 -20.53
N ARG A 126 -1.17 4.94 -20.17
CA ARG A 126 -0.50 4.08 -19.17
C ARG A 126 -1.32 4.13 -17.86
N HIS A 127 -1.65 2.98 -17.27
CA HIS A 127 -2.62 2.86 -16.16
C HIS A 127 -2.14 3.39 -14.79
N GLY A 128 -1.13 4.26 -14.76
CA GLY A 128 -0.41 4.63 -13.54
C GLY A 128 0.74 3.68 -13.22
N TYR A 129 1.52 4.00 -12.19
CA TYR A 129 2.62 3.19 -11.70
C TYR A 129 2.20 2.23 -10.59
N ALA A 130 2.86 1.08 -10.54
CA ALA A 130 2.89 0.20 -9.38
C ALA A 130 4.35 0.06 -8.97
N ALA A 131 4.66 0.35 -7.71
CA ALA A 131 6.02 0.36 -7.22
C ALA A 131 6.19 -0.59 -6.04
N VAL A 132 7.37 -1.19 -5.98
CA VAL A 132 7.81 -2.05 -4.89
C VAL A 132 9.16 -1.53 -4.37
N SER A 133 9.28 -1.45 -3.06
CA SER A 133 10.53 -1.11 -2.37
C SER A 133 10.88 -2.22 -1.39
N PHE A 134 12.17 -2.48 -1.25
CA PHE A 134 12.74 -3.45 -0.33
C PHE A 134 13.55 -2.71 0.73
N GLY A 135 13.17 -2.88 1.99
CA GLY A 135 13.88 -2.31 3.12
C GLY A 135 15.09 -3.11 3.55
N ALA A 136 15.86 -2.50 4.46
CA ALA A 136 16.99 -3.18 5.09
C ALA A 136 16.53 -4.46 5.81
N PRO A 137 17.15 -5.62 5.52
CA PRO A 137 16.81 -6.87 6.18
C PRO A 137 17.03 -6.81 7.70
N LEU A 138 16.17 -7.50 8.46
CA LEU A 138 16.27 -7.66 9.91
C LEU A 138 16.52 -9.13 10.24
N SER A 139 17.68 -9.41 10.83
CA SER A 139 17.97 -10.71 11.46
C SER A 139 17.21 -10.82 12.78
N LEU A 140 16.54 -11.96 13.00
CA LEU A 140 15.86 -12.26 14.25
C LEU A 140 16.86 -12.41 15.40
N ALA A 141 17.94 -13.16 15.19
CA ALA A 141 18.99 -13.34 16.19
C ALA A 141 19.68 -12.01 16.56
N ALA A 142 19.86 -11.10 15.60
CA ALA A 142 20.37 -9.75 15.90
C ALA A 142 19.37 -8.93 16.71
N PHE A 143 18.09 -8.95 16.34
CA PHE A 143 17.03 -8.26 17.07
C PHE A 143 16.91 -8.73 18.53
N GLU A 144 16.92 -10.05 18.77
CA GLU A 144 16.84 -10.62 20.13
C GLU A 144 18.06 -10.30 20.99
N ARG A 145 19.23 -10.13 20.37
CA ARG A 145 20.47 -9.72 21.06
C ARG A 145 20.46 -8.24 21.44
N ASP A 146 20.02 -7.39 20.52
CA ASP A 146 20.00 -5.93 20.71
C ASP A 146 18.85 -5.50 21.63
N ASP A 147 17.79 -6.30 21.72
CA ASP A 147 16.60 -6.03 22.53
C ASP A 147 16.09 -7.26 23.32
N PRO A 148 16.87 -7.71 24.32
CA PRO A 148 16.50 -8.87 25.13
C PRO A 148 15.22 -8.58 25.91
N GLY A 149 14.11 -9.21 25.50
CA GLY A 149 12.79 -9.05 26.13
C GLY A 149 11.78 -8.19 25.37
N GLY A 150 12.13 -7.64 24.20
CA GLY A 150 11.19 -6.89 23.35
C GLY A 150 9.97 -7.70 22.87
N GLY A 151 10.11 -9.02 22.85
CA GLY A 151 9.04 -9.93 22.46
C GLY A 151 8.63 -9.78 20.99
N VAL A 152 7.51 -10.43 20.65
CA VAL A 152 6.98 -10.43 19.27
C VAL A 152 6.34 -9.07 18.95
N GLU A 153 5.81 -8.38 19.95
CA GLU A 153 5.22 -7.04 19.91
C GLU A 153 6.18 -6.03 19.33
N LYS A 154 7.36 -5.86 19.95
CA LYS A 154 8.35 -4.89 19.48
C LYS A 154 8.96 -5.29 18.13
N LEU A 155 9.09 -6.58 17.86
CA LEU A 155 9.50 -7.07 16.54
C LEU A 155 8.48 -6.61 15.47
N ALA A 156 7.19 -6.79 15.72
CA ALA A 156 6.13 -6.40 14.79
C ALA A 156 6.11 -4.89 14.56
N GLU A 157 6.23 -4.09 15.62
CA GLU A 157 6.31 -2.63 15.53
C GLU A 157 7.53 -2.18 14.72
N THR A 158 8.69 -2.79 14.98
CA THR A 158 9.93 -2.51 14.24
C THR A 158 9.79 -2.86 12.77
N LEU A 159 9.20 -4.01 12.44
CA LEU A 159 8.95 -4.41 11.06
C LEU A 159 7.96 -3.47 10.38
N MET A 160 6.88 -3.07 11.05
CA MET A 160 5.91 -2.12 10.50
C MET A 160 6.50 -0.74 10.28
N ALA A 161 7.35 -0.25 11.20
CA ALA A 161 8.07 1.01 11.03
C ALA A 161 9.01 0.96 9.82
N ARG A 162 9.75 -0.15 9.64
CA ARG A 162 10.60 -0.35 8.46
C ARG A 162 9.79 -0.45 7.17
N ILE A 163 8.69 -1.20 7.15
CA ILE A 163 7.80 -1.27 5.98
C ILE A 163 7.26 0.11 5.65
N GLY A 164 6.79 0.85 6.66
CA GLY A 164 6.24 2.18 6.49
C GLY A 164 7.23 3.17 5.90
N ALA A 165 8.49 3.16 6.39
CA ALA A 165 9.56 4.01 5.88
C ALA A 165 9.92 3.73 4.41
N GLU A 166 9.62 2.53 3.91
CA GLU A 166 9.97 2.11 2.54
C GLU A 166 8.79 2.24 1.57
N VAL A 167 7.62 2.71 2.01
CA VAL A 167 6.45 2.89 1.12
C VAL A 167 6.81 3.82 -0.04
N PRO A 168 6.74 3.34 -1.30
CA PRO A 168 7.03 4.19 -2.45
C PRO A 168 6.06 5.36 -2.54
N VAL A 169 6.58 6.55 -2.85
CA VAL A 169 5.76 7.74 -3.08
C VAL A 169 5.50 7.87 -4.58
N LEU A 170 4.22 7.91 -4.94
CA LEU A 170 3.77 7.93 -6.34
C LEU A 170 3.05 9.24 -6.70
N PRO A 171 2.98 9.60 -7.99
CA PRO A 171 2.35 10.83 -8.44
C PRO A 171 0.89 11.03 -7.98
N VAL A 172 0.03 10.01 -8.06
CA VAL A 172 -1.39 10.13 -7.71
C VAL A 172 -1.58 10.35 -6.19
N PRO A 173 -1.00 9.52 -5.30
CA PRO A 173 -0.97 9.78 -3.86
C PRO A 173 -0.47 11.17 -3.46
N LEU A 174 0.57 11.69 -4.14
CA LEU A 174 1.12 13.02 -3.88
C LEU A 174 0.13 14.13 -4.21
N VAL A 175 -0.43 14.13 -5.41
CA VAL A 175 -1.42 15.12 -5.83
C VAL A 175 -2.67 15.02 -4.96
N ALA A 176 -3.11 13.80 -4.65
CA ALA A 176 -4.24 13.57 -3.76
C ALA A 176 -3.99 14.15 -2.35
N ARG A 177 -2.79 13.96 -1.80
CA ARG A 177 -2.40 14.55 -0.52
C ARG A 177 -2.39 16.08 -0.59
N ALA A 178 -1.75 16.66 -1.59
CA ALA A 178 -1.71 18.12 -1.77
C ALA A 178 -3.11 18.74 -1.82
N LEU A 179 -4.04 18.12 -2.54
CA LEU A 179 -5.43 18.58 -2.60
C LEU A 179 -6.18 18.45 -1.27
N ILE A 180 -5.97 17.37 -0.52
CA ILE A 180 -6.59 17.19 0.80
C ILE A 180 -6.07 18.22 1.81
N CYS A 181 -4.75 18.46 1.83
CA CYS A 181 -4.14 19.43 2.74
C CYS A 181 -4.56 20.88 2.41
N ALA A 182 -4.93 21.16 1.16
CA ALA A 182 -5.49 22.43 0.73
C ALA A 182 -7.01 22.57 0.99
N GLY A 183 -7.66 21.60 1.63
CA GLY A 183 -9.11 21.61 1.89
C GLY A 183 -9.97 21.09 0.72
N GLY A 184 -9.38 20.84 -0.45
CA GLY A 184 -10.01 20.19 -1.60
C GLY A 184 -10.08 21.02 -2.88
N THR A 185 -9.57 22.25 -2.87
CA THR A 185 -9.41 23.09 -4.07
C THR A 185 -8.03 23.74 -4.04
N LEU A 186 -7.32 23.74 -5.16
CA LEU A 186 -5.99 24.32 -5.26
C LEU A 186 -5.75 24.88 -6.67
N ASP A 187 -5.08 26.03 -6.78
CA ASP A 187 -4.61 26.54 -8.06
C ASP A 187 -3.50 25.66 -8.64
N ARG A 188 -3.35 25.62 -9.97
CA ARG A 188 -2.34 24.78 -10.62
C ARG A 188 -0.91 25.12 -10.18
N ALA A 189 -0.55 26.39 -10.06
CA ALA A 189 0.80 26.78 -9.63
C ALA A 189 1.04 26.43 -8.15
N ALA A 190 0.00 26.56 -7.32
CA ALA A 190 0.05 26.17 -5.92
C ALA A 190 0.17 24.64 -5.76
N LEU A 191 -0.46 23.85 -6.64
CA LEU A 191 -0.31 22.39 -6.68
C LEU A 191 1.13 21.98 -6.98
N ASP A 192 1.73 22.56 -8.01
CA ASP A 192 3.11 22.25 -8.39
C ASP A 192 4.09 22.59 -7.25
N THR A 193 3.87 23.72 -6.57
CA THR A 193 4.64 24.14 -5.39
C THR A 193 4.47 23.17 -4.21
N ALA A 194 3.23 22.76 -3.92
CA ALA A 194 2.95 21.82 -2.84
C ALA A 194 3.59 20.44 -3.09
N VAL A 195 3.50 19.93 -4.32
CA VAL A 195 4.14 18.67 -4.73
C VAL A 195 5.66 18.78 -4.63
N ALA A 196 6.25 19.89 -5.09
CA ALA A 196 7.70 20.12 -4.96
C ALA A 196 8.14 20.13 -3.49
N GLY A 197 7.39 20.80 -2.60
CA GLY A 197 7.67 20.83 -1.17
C GLY A 197 7.54 19.46 -0.49
N MET A 198 6.58 18.63 -0.91
CA MET A 198 6.46 17.25 -0.44
C MET A 198 7.62 16.38 -0.93
N LEU A 199 8.05 16.54 -2.18
CA LEU A 199 9.19 15.80 -2.72
C LEU A 199 10.51 16.13 -2.04
N ALA A 200 10.70 17.38 -1.64
CA ALA A 200 11.87 17.77 -0.86
C ALA A 200 11.93 17.10 0.53
N GLN A 201 10.79 16.70 1.09
CA GLN A 201 10.71 16.03 2.40
C GLN A 201 10.96 14.52 2.32
N VAL A 202 10.89 13.91 1.14
CA VAL A 202 11.05 12.46 0.96
C VAL A 202 12.32 12.16 0.16
N PRO A 203 13.42 11.72 0.80
CA PRO A 203 14.70 11.55 0.13
C PRO A 203 14.81 10.30 -0.76
N ARG A 204 13.83 9.38 -0.75
CA ARG A 204 13.98 8.05 -1.38
C ARG A 204 12.77 7.60 -2.22
N ALA A 205 13.14 7.06 -3.38
CA ALA A 205 12.39 6.17 -4.28
C ALA A 205 11.03 6.67 -4.78
N MET A 206 11.07 7.48 -5.85
CA MET A 206 9.95 7.61 -6.78
C MET A 206 10.29 6.85 -8.08
N PRO A 207 9.37 6.03 -8.62
CA PRO A 207 9.40 5.66 -10.03
C PRO A 207 9.25 6.93 -10.86
N ARG A 208 10.32 7.34 -11.52
CA ARG A 208 10.28 8.55 -12.35
C ARG A 208 9.43 8.27 -13.59
N PRO A 209 8.50 9.16 -13.96
CA PRO A 209 7.85 9.06 -15.24
C PRO A 209 8.90 9.14 -16.35
N GLU A 210 9.05 8.07 -17.14
CA GLU A 210 10.04 8.01 -18.24
C GLU A 210 9.65 8.87 -19.46
N GLU A 211 8.43 9.43 -19.47
CA GLU A 211 7.79 9.98 -20.67
C GLU A 211 7.75 11.53 -20.75
N ASP A 212 8.18 12.25 -19.72
CA ASP A 212 8.30 13.71 -19.76
C ASP A 212 9.79 14.09 -19.70
N ASP A 213 10.33 14.68 -20.77
CA ASP A 213 11.69 15.29 -20.84
C ASP A 213 11.88 16.45 -19.81
N GLU A 214 10.84 16.79 -19.06
CA GLU A 214 10.89 17.71 -17.93
C GLU A 214 11.18 16.95 -16.63
N ASP A 215 12.47 16.87 -16.29
CA ASP A 215 12.91 16.46 -14.97
C ASP A 215 12.36 17.43 -13.90
N GLY A 216 11.33 17.02 -13.15
CA GLY A 216 10.90 17.83 -12.01
C GLY A 216 9.58 17.48 -11.34
N ALA A 217 9.36 18.12 -10.20
CA ALA A 217 8.11 18.06 -9.42
C ALA A 217 6.87 18.43 -10.24
N ALA A 218 7.02 19.33 -11.22
CA ALA A 218 5.95 19.74 -12.12
C ALA A 218 5.44 18.55 -12.95
N ALA A 219 6.33 17.77 -13.58
CA ALA A 219 5.95 16.60 -14.37
C ALA A 219 5.19 15.55 -13.54
N VAL A 220 5.64 15.31 -12.30
CA VAL A 220 4.95 14.45 -11.32
C VAL A 220 3.54 14.97 -11.02
N ALA A 221 3.41 16.27 -10.74
CA ALA A 221 2.11 16.90 -10.50
C ALA A 221 1.20 16.81 -11.73
N ARG A 222 1.72 17.03 -12.95
CA ARG A 222 0.97 16.89 -14.20
C ARG A 222 0.44 15.47 -14.38
N PHE A 223 1.31 14.48 -14.21
CA PHE A 223 0.96 13.08 -14.39
C PHE A 223 -0.11 12.65 -13.38
N GLY A 224 0.10 12.96 -12.10
CA GLY A 224 -0.86 12.64 -11.02
C GLY A 224 -2.20 13.33 -11.24
N LEU A 225 -2.20 14.61 -11.62
CA LEU A 225 -3.42 15.36 -11.93
C LEU A 225 -4.16 14.77 -13.12
N ARG A 226 -3.47 14.52 -14.24
CA ARG A 226 -4.07 13.89 -15.42
C ARG A 226 -4.70 12.54 -15.07
N ALA A 227 -3.99 11.71 -14.31
CA ALA A 227 -4.50 10.41 -13.88
C ALA A 227 -5.77 10.52 -13.00
N LEU A 228 -5.89 11.56 -12.17
CA LEU A 228 -7.09 11.82 -11.37
C LEU A 228 -8.24 12.40 -12.22
N THR A 229 -7.94 13.29 -13.15
CA THR A 229 -8.92 13.91 -14.07
C THR A 229 -9.50 12.90 -15.06
N ASP A 230 -8.67 12.05 -15.66
CA ASP A 230 -9.12 10.98 -16.59
C ASP A 230 -10.09 10.00 -15.91
N ARG A 231 -10.07 9.95 -14.58
CA ARG A 231 -10.93 9.10 -13.76
C ARG A 231 -12.17 9.81 -13.23
N GLY A 232 -12.30 11.12 -13.46
CA GLY A 232 -13.36 11.97 -12.95
C GLY A 232 -13.32 12.15 -11.43
N ILE A 233 -12.14 11.97 -10.81
CA ILE A 233 -11.95 12.15 -9.36
C ILE A 233 -11.74 13.63 -9.02
N VAL A 234 -11.13 14.37 -9.96
CA VAL A 234 -10.79 15.78 -9.86
C VAL A 234 -11.26 16.50 -11.12
N SER A 235 -11.86 17.67 -10.97
CA SER A 235 -12.19 18.59 -12.08
C SER A 235 -11.15 19.69 -12.17
N GLN A 236 -10.94 20.20 -13.39
CA GLN A 236 -10.08 21.35 -13.65
C GLN A 236 -10.91 22.41 -14.38
N GLU A 237 -11.15 23.54 -13.72
CA GLU A 237 -11.93 24.68 -14.23
C GLU A 237 -11.15 25.97 -13.92
N ASP A 238 -10.99 26.87 -14.91
CA ASP A 238 -10.39 28.20 -14.73
C ASP A 238 -9.08 28.24 -13.91
N ASN A 239 -8.15 27.34 -14.25
CA ASN A 239 -6.85 27.13 -13.59
C ASN A 239 -6.91 26.55 -12.15
N GLN A 240 -8.11 26.35 -11.61
CA GLN A 240 -8.33 25.68 -10.35
C GLN A 240 -8.53 24.18 -10.53
N VAL A 241 -8.00 23.43 -9.58
CA VAL A 241 -8.13 21.99 -9.46
C VAL A 241 -9.01 21.72 -8.25
N GLN A 242 -10.13 21.03 -8.44
CA GLN A 242 -11.08 20.75 -7.36
C GLN A 242 -11.39 19.25 -7.27
N ILE A 243 -11.45 18.74 -6.02
CA ILE A 243 -11.92 17.39 -5.75
C ILE A 243 -13.42 17.31 -6.06
N VAL A 244 -13.81 16.35 -6.90
CA VAL A 244 -15.23 16.07 -7.15
C VAL A 244 -15.86 15.59 -5.84
N PRO A 245 -16.93 16.23 -5.32
CA PRO A 245 -17.44 15.95 -3.97
C PRO A 245 -17.75 14.49 -3.68
N ARG A 246 -18.26 13.76 -4.69
CA ARG A 246 -18.60 12.32 -4.59
C ARG A 246 -17.38 11.41 -4.50
N GLU A 247 -16.21 11.87 -4.93
CA GLU A 247 -14.97 11.08 -5.00
C GLU A 247 -13.97 11.51 -3.90
N ARG A 248 -14.36 12.36 -2.95
CA ARG A 248 -13.50 12.81 -1.84
C ARG A 248 -12.93 11.64 -1.02
N ALA A 249 -13.71 10.58 -0.83
CA ALA A 249 -13.27 9.36 -0.16
C ALA A 249 -12.12 8.66 -0.93
N MET A 250 -12.14 8.71 -2.25
CA MET A 250 -11.09 8.16 -3.11
C MET A 250 -9.79 8.97 -2.99
N VAL A 251 -9.90 10.30 -3.01
CA VAL A 251 -8.73 11.17 -2.82
C VAL A 251 -8.12 10.96 -1.44
N ARG A 252 -8.95 10.82 -0.39
CA ARG A 252 -8.49 10.47 0.96
C ARG A 252 -7.78 9.11 0.99
N TYR A 253 -8.31 8.10 0.32
CA TYR A 253 -7.67 6.78 0.22
C TYR A 253 -6.26 6.88 -0.38
N TYR A 254 -6.10 7.58 -1.50
CA TYR A 254 -4.79 7.77 -2.14
C TYR A 254 -3.84 8.61 -1.28
N ALA A 255 -4.32 9.72 -0.71
CA ALA A 255 -3.53 10.57 0.18
C ALA A 255 -3.06 9.84 1.45
N ALA A 256 -3.91 8.96 1.99
CA ALA A 256 -3.63 8.18 3.19
C ALA A 256 -2.51 7.14 3.01
N SER A 257 -2.27 6.66 1.78
CA SER A 257 -1.23 5.66 1.48
C SER A 257 0.19 6.11 1.78
N ILE A 258 0.44 7.42 1.73
CA ILE A 258 1.74 8.03 1.98
C ILE A 258 1.72 8.92 3.22
N ALA A 259 0.62 8.97 3.96
CA ALA A 259 0.41 10.00 4.97
C ALA A 259 1.40 9.91 6.14
N HIS A 260 1.82 8.70 6.52
CA HIS A 260 2.78 8.45 7.59
C HIS A 260 4.21 8.90 7.25
N LEU A 261 4.51 9.23 5.98
CA LEU A 261 5.82 9.72 5.55
C LEU A 261 5.99 11.23 5.76
N PHE A 262 4.90 11.95 6.01
CA PHE A 262 4.91 13.40 6.17
C PHE A 262 4.51 13.76 7.59
N ARG A 263 5.21 14.72 8.18
CA ARG A 263 4.97 15.14 9.57
C ARG A 263 3.71 15.97 9.75
N GLU A 264 3.16 16.54 8.68
CA GLU A 264 2.03 17.48 8.75
C GLU A 264 1.03 17.25 7.61
N CYS A 265 -0.21 16.96 8.00
CA CYS A 265 -1.45 17.59 7.55
C CYS A 265 -2.45 17.28 8.67
N SER A 266 -2.39 18.03 9.78
CA SER A 266 -3.38 17.87 10.84
C SER A 266 -4.71 18.45 10.34
N GLU A 267 -5.65 17.58 10.01
CA GLU A 267 -7.06 17.93 10.22
C GLU A 267 -7.20 18.11 11.75
N ASP A 268 -7.48 19.34 12.20
CA ASP A 268 -8.14 19.58 13.48
C ASP A 268 -9.52 18.88 13.50
#